data_AF-A0AAW1CG83-F1
#
_entry.id   AF-A0AAW1CG83-F1
#
_cell.length_a   1.000
_cell.length_b   1.000
_cell.length_c   1.000
_cell.angle_alpha   90.00
_cell.angle_beta   90.00
_cell.angle_gamma   90.00
#
_symmetry.space_group_name_H-M   'P 1'
#
loop_
_entity.id
_entity.type
_entity.pdbx_description
1 polymer ?
#
loop_
_entity_poly.entity_id
_entity_poly.type
_entity_poly.pdbx_seq_one_letter_code
_entity_poly.pdbx_strand_id
1 'polypeptide(L)'
;MSTCRSRDVSTCSSRGMSTCRSRDMNTCRSRDMNTCRSRGINTCRSRDMNTCSSRDMSTCRSRDMSTCRSRDVSTCRSGDVSACSSHGMNTCRSRDVSACRSRDVNTCSSRDMSTCRSRGMGTCRSRDVNTCTSRDMTTCSSRGMSTCKSRDMNTCRSRDMNTCRSRDVNTCRSRDVNTCRSRDVNTCRSRDIGTCRSRGMSTCRSRGMSTCRSRDMNTCSSRGMSTCRSRDMNTCRSRDVNTCKSRDMNTCRSPTIRERRGGGEVGGGGIEGRGGGEVGGEVGGEGGGEGEGGEGRGGGRGG
;
A
#
# COMPACT_ATOMS: atom_id res chain seq x y z
N MET A 1 -30.02 33.06 9.10
CA MET A 1 -30.69 31.90 8.48
C MET A 1 -30.68 32.06 6.96
N SER A 2 -30.81 30.99 6.14
CA SER A 2 -31.11 31.09 4.69
C SER A 2 -31.37 29.71 4.04
N THR A 3 -32.08 29.71 2.90
CA THR A 3 -32.08 28.64 1.88
C THR A 3 -31.93 29.24 0.48
N CYS A 4 -31.41 28.48 -0.48
CA CYS A 4 -31.15 28.94 -1.84
C CYS A 4 -31.59 27.90 -2.88
N ARG A 5 -32.47 28.29 -3.82
CA ARG A 5 -33.08 27.38 -4.79
C ARG A 5 -33.34 28.07 -6.13
N SER A 6 -32.70 27.61 -7.21
CA SER A 6 -32.89 28.12 -8.57
C SER A 6 -32.96 26.96 -9.59
N ARG A 7 -33.21 27.27 -10.87
CA ARG A 7 -32.72 26.42 -11.96
C ARG A 7 -31.22 26.64 -12.12
N ASP A 8 -30.79 27.88 -12.29
CA ASP A 8 -29.44 28.26 -12.64
C ASP A 8 -29.04 29.49 -11.82
N VAL A 9 -27.80 29.57 -11.33
CA VAL A 9 -27.33 30.74 -10.56
C VAL A 9 -25.80 30.90 -10.59
N SER A 10 -25.32 32.09 -10.93
CA SER A 10 -23.89 32.37 -11.04
C SER A 10 -23.17 32.29 -9.69
N THR A 11 -23.78 32.79 -8.61
CA THR A 11 -23.26 32.64 -7.25
C THR A 11 -24.38 32.61 -6.23
N CYS A 12 -24.34 31.67 -5.30
CA CYS A 12 -25.12 31.73 -4.07
C CYS A 12 -24.21 31.77 -2.85
N SER A 13 -24.35 32.81 -2.04
CA SER A 13 -23.45 33.13 -0.91
C SER A 13 -24.26 33.59 0.30
N SER A 14 -24.04 32.99 1.48
CA SER A 14 -24.61 33.47 2.75
C SER A 14 -23.71 33.12 3.93
N ARG A 15 -24.00 33.64 5.14
CA ARG A 15 -23.23 33.27 6.34
C ARG A 15 -23.48 31.81 6.76
N GLY A 16 -24.74 31.36 6.77
CA GLY A 16 -25.12 29.97 7.05
C GLY A 16 -26.42 29.59 6.31
N MET A 17 -26.45 28.40 5.70
CA MET A 17 -27.45 28.00 4.70
C MET A 17 -27.94 26.56 4.91
N SER A 18 -29.23 26.37 5.19
CA SER A 18 -29.79 25.04 5.43
C SER A 18 -29.80 24.17 4.16
N THR A 19 -30.01 24.76 2.99
CA THR A 19 -29.92 24.05 1.70
C THR A 19 -29.59 25.00 0.56
N CYS A 20 -28.65 24.60 -0.29
CA CYS A 20 -28.45 25.16 -1.62
C CYS A 20 -28.81 24.12 -2.69
N ARG A 21 -29.67 24.47 -3.65
CA ARG A 21 -30.11 23.54 -4.71
C ARG A 21 -30.24 24.23 -6.07
N SER A 22 -29.60 23.67 -7.10
CA SER A 22 -29.67 24.16 -8.49
C SER A 22 -29.85 23.00 -9.48
N ARG A 23 -30.08 23.30 -10.75
CA ARG A 23 -29.53 22.47 -11.84
C ARG A 23 -28.04 22.73 -11.90
N ASP A 24 -27.64 23.95 -12.21
CA ASP A 24 -26.24 24.28 -12.47
C ASP A 24 -25.83 25.58 -11.75
N MET A 25 -24.55 25.67 -11.36
CA MET A 25 -24.06 26.74 -10.48
C MET A 25 -22.57 27.00 -10.65
N ASN A 26 -22.16 28.28 -10.74
CA ASN A 26 -20.73 28.60 -10.79
C ASN A 26 -20.09 28.57 -9.38
N THR A 27 -20.65 29.26 -8.39
CA THR A 27 -20.15 29.20 -6.99
C THR A 27 -21.27 29.04 -5.96
N CYS A 28 -21.14 28.03 -5.08
CA CYS A 28 -21.83 27.97 -3.80
C CYS A 28 -20.85 28.30 -2.66
N ARG A 29 -21.20 29.24 -1.79
CA ARG A 29 -20.36 29.62 -0.64
C ARG A 29 -21.19 29.77 0.64
N SER A 30 -20.74 29.16 1.73
CA SER A 30 -21.19 29.52 3.07
C SER A 30 -20.08 29.40 4.10
N ARG A 31 -20.38 29.66 5.38
CA ARG A 31 -19.59 29.12 6.48
C ARG A 31 -20.14 27.73 6.85
N ASP A 32 -21.44 27.64 7.03
CA ASP A 32 -22.09 26.48 7.65
C ASP A 32 -23.24 26.03 6.72
N MET A 33 -23.22 24.78 6.25
CA MET A 33 -24.16 24.32 5.22
C MET A 33 -24.62 22.87 5.39
N ASN A 34 -25.93 22.66 5.60
CA ASN A 34 -26.44 21.30 5.77
C ASN A 34 -26.48 20.49 4.46
N THR A 35 -26.82 21.10 3.32
CA THR A 35 -26.79 20.41 2.02
C THR A 35 -26.51 21.35 0.85
N CYS A 36 -25.53 20.99 0.01
CA CYS A 36 -25.40 21.49 -1.36
C CYS A 36 -25.83 20.38 -2.34
N ARG A 37 -26.75 20.68 -3.27
CA ARG A 37 -27.18 19.71 -4.30
C ARG A 37 -27.33 20.34 -5.69
N SER A 38 -26.51 19.90 -6.64
CA SER A 38 -26.52 20.37 -8.04
C SER A 38 -26.53 19.20 -9.04
N ARG A 39 -26.63 19.50 -10.34
CA ARG A 39 -26.09 18.66 -11.42
C ARG A 39 -24.62 19.04 -11.61
N GLY A 40 -24.33 20.15 -12.30
CA GLY A 40 -23.00 20.76 -12.33
C GLY A 40 -22.79 21.78 -11.21
N ILE A 41 -21.60 21.83 -10.63
CA ILE A 41 -21.15 22.96 -9.81
C ILE A 41 -19.64 23.19 -9.90
N ASN A 42 -19.22 24.37 -10.35
CA ASN A 42 -17.79 24.67 -10.51
C ASN A 42 -17.05 24.78 -9.17
N THR A 43 -17.56 25.55 -8.21
CA THR A 43 -16.99 25.60 -6.84
C THR A 43 -18.06 25.50 -5.77
N CYS A 44 -17.94 24.49 -4.91
CA CYS A 44 -18.65 24.42 -3.64
C CYS A 44 -17.66 24.69 -2.50
N ARG A 45 -17.95 25.68 -1.63
CA ARG A 45 -17.09 26.05 -0.49
C ARG A 45 -17.86 26.28 0.79
N SER A 46 -17.53 25.54 1.84
CA SER A 46 -17.97 25.77 3.21
C SER A 46 -16.76 25.97 4.14
N ARG A 47 -17.03 26.21 5.42
CA ARG A 47 -16.20 25.64 6.49
C ARG A 47 -16.77 24.26 6.81
N ASP A 48 -18.06 24.19 7.14
CA ASP A 48 -18.66 23.00 7.70
C ASP A 48 -19.79 22.56 6.78
N MET A 49 -19.80 21.29 6.34
CA MET A 49 -20.77 20.79 5.35
C MET A 49 -21.24 19.36 5.60
N ASN A 50 -22.51 19.18 5.96
CA ASN A 50 -23.04 17.84 6.23
C ASN A 50 -23.20 16.99 4.95
N THR A 51 -23.62 17.57 3.82
CA THR A 51 -23.66 16.84 2.54
C THR A 51 -23.39 17.74 1.34
N CYS A 52 -22.42 17.33 0.52
CA CYS A 52 -22.22 17.84 -0.83
C CYS A 52 -22.65 16.78 -1.85
N SER A 53 -23.53 17.13 -2.80
CA SER A 53 -23.94 16.20 -3.86
C SER A 53 -24.06 16.85 -5.23
N SER A 54 -23.53 16.18 -6.24
CA SER A 54 -23.45 16.64 -7.63
C SER A 54 -23.54 15.46 -8.60
N ARG A 55 -23.67 15.76 -9.89
CA ARG A 55 -23.13 14.88 -10.93
C ARG A 55 -21.68 15.25 -11.19
N ASP A 56 -21.42 16.53 -11.41
CA ASP A 56 -20.15 17.02 -11.96
C ASP A 56 -19.66 18.19 -11.10
N MET A 57 -18.42 18.12 -10.59
CA MET A 57 -17.89 19.12 -9.65
C MET A 57 -16.41 19.44 -9.85
N SER A 58 -16.10 20.66 -10.28
CA SER A 58 -14.71 21.08 -10.52
C SER A 58 -13.93 21.28 -9.21
N THR A 59 -14.58 21.74 -8.13
CA THR A 59 -13.95 21.92 -6.82
C THR A 59 -14.94 21.82 -5.65
N CYS A 60 -14.63 20.95 -4.69
CA CYS A 60 -15.23 20.90 -3.36
C CYS A 60 -14.20 21.36 -2.31
N ARG A 61 -14.56 22.31 -1.44
CA ARG A 61 -13.70 22.78 -0.33
C ARG A 61 -14.46 22.89 0.98
N SER A 62 -14.05 22.14 1.99
CA SER A 62 -14.50 22.28 3.39
C SER A 62 -13.31 22.46 4.33
N ARG A 63 -13.60 22.77 5.60
CA ARG A 63 -12.84 22.22 6.73
C ARG A 63 -13.40 20.85 7.04
N ASP A 64 -14.68 20.76 7.35
CA ASP A 64 -15.28 19.53 7.87
C ASP A 64 -16.42 19.10 6.95
N MET A 65 -16.45 17.81 6.58
CA MET A 65 -17.41 17.28 5.61
C MET A 65 -17.88 15.85 5.92
N SER A 66 -19.13 15.72 6.35
CA SER A 66 -19.70 14.42 6.72
C SER A 66 -19.93 13.51 5.49
N THR A 67 -20.30 14.07 4.34
CA THR A 67 -20.48 13.31 3.10
C THR A 67 -20.25 14.13 1.81
N CYS A 68 -19.42 13.61 0.91
CA CYS A 68 -19.30 14.06 -0.49
C CYS A 68 -19.78 12.95 -1.45
N ARG A 69 -20.69 13.26 -2.39
CA ARG A 69 -21.22 12.32 -3.39
C ARG A 69 -21.34 12.96 -4.78
N SER A 70 -20.43 12.64 -5.69
CA SER A 70 -20.49 13.06 -7.10
C SER A 70 -20.56 11.83 -8.03
N ARG A 71 -20.75 12.07 -9.33
CA ARG A 71 -20.13 11.16 -10.32
C ARG A 71 -18.67 11.54 -10.43
N ASP A 72 -18.38 12.80 -10.77
CA ASP A 72 -17.03 13.22 -11.08
C ASP A 72 -16.62 14.43 -10.24
N VAL A 73 -15.38 14.40 -9.72
CA VAL A 73 -14.79 15.49 -8.91
C VAL A 73 -13.35 15.78 -9.34
N SER A 74 -13.08 16.97 -9.86
CA SER A 74 -11.72 17.35 -10.24
C SER A 74 -10.83 17.62 -9.02
N THR A 75 -11.36 18.23 -7.96
CA THR A 75 -10.67 18.36 -6.67
C THR A 75 -11.63 18.36 -5.49
N CYS A 76 -11.49 17.39 -4.58
CA CYS A 76 -12.06 17.44 -3.25
C CYS A 76 -10.94 17.80 -2.24
N ARG A 77 -11.13 18.86 -1.45
CA ARG A 77 -10.20 19.25 -0.39
C ARG A 77 -10.92 19.55 0.92
N SER A 78 -10.49 18.91 1.99
CA SER A 78 -11.03 19.15 3.33
C SER A 78 -9.91 19.40 4.35
N GLY A 79 -10.29 19.79 5.56
CA GLY A 79 -9.68 19.21 6.76
C GLY A 79 -10.09 17.75 6.77
N ASP A 80 -11.30 17.45 7.24
CA ASP A 80 -11.69 16.08 7.58
C ASP A 80 -12.92 15.63 6.76
N VAL A 81 -12.97 14.34 6.42
CA VAL A 81 -14.04 13.74 5.59
C VAL A 81 -14.47 12.37 6.13
N SER A 82 -15.71 12.25 6.60
CA SER A 82 -16.23 10.95 7.07
C SER A 82 -16.49 10.00 5.89
N ALA A 83 -17.16 10.46 4.84
CA ALA A 83 -17.42 9.66 3.64
C ALA A 83 -17.26 10.45 2.33
N CYS A 84 -16.42 9.96 1.43
CA CYS A 84 -16.31 10.46 0.06
C CYS A 84 -16.66 9.35 -0.93
N SER A 85 -17.59 9.62 -1.85
CA SER A 85 -18.04 8.69 -2.89
C SER A 85 -18.07 9.32 -4.28
N SER A 86 -17.44 8.67 -5.25
CA SER A 86 -17.37 9.13 -6.65
C SER A 86 -17.43 7.97 -7.65
N HIS A 87 -17.63 8.30 -8.92
CA HIS A 87 -17.24 7.49 -10.06
C HIS A 87 -15.78 7.81 -10.43
N GLY A 88 -15.48 9.05 -10.83
CA GLY A 88 -14.13 9.54 -11.11
C GLY A 88 -13.68 10.62 -10.14
N MET A 89 -12.39 10.66 -9.81
CA MET A 89 -11.82 11.68 -8.93
C MET A 89 -10.36 11.98 -9.27
N ASN A 90 -10.08 13.20 -9.73
CA ASN A 90 -8.70 13.57 -10.10
C ASN A 90 -7.82 13.81 -8.87
N THR A 91 -8.33 14.53 -7.86
CA THR A 91 -7.60 14.75 -6.60
C THR A 91 -8.53 14.74 -5.39
N CYS A 92 -8.19 13.91 -4.40
CA CYS A 92 -8.68 14.02 -3.03
C CYS A 92 -7.52 14.46 -2.13
N ARG A 93 -7.70 15.53 -1.34
CA ARG A 93 -6.70 16.00 -0.38
C ARG A 93 -7.33 16.43 0.95
N SER A 94 -7.16 15.62 1.98
CA SER A 94 -7.64 15.91 3.34
C SER A 94 -6.47 15.97 4.31
N ARG A 95 -6.75 16.31 5.57
CA ARG A 95 -6.07 15.69 6.70
C ARG A 95 -6.63 14.28 6.82
N ASP A 96 -7.85 14.12 7.34
CA ASP A 96 -8.29 12.82 7.83
C ASP A 96 -9.49 12.30 7.02
N VAL A 97 -9.49 10.99 6.72
CA VAL A 97 -10.51 10.36 5.86
C VAL A 97 -10.96 9.03 6.45
N SER A 98 -12.21 8.95 6.92
CA SER A 98 -12.75 7.69 7.44
C SER A 98 -13.03 6.69 6.31
N ALA A 99 -13.72 7.13 5.25
CA ALA A 99 -13.97 6.31 4.06
C ALA A 99 -13.89 7.09 2.74
N CYS A 100 -13.02 6.62 1.82
CA CYS A 100 -13.00 7.03 0.42
C CYS A 100 -13.41 5.83 -0.47
N ARG A 101 -14.39 6.04 -1.36
CA ARG A 101 -14.88 5.03 -2.32
C ARG A 101 -15.01 5.66 -3.70
N SER A 102 -14.26 5.18 -4.69
CA SER A 102 -14.45 5.61 -6.09
C SER A 102 -14.63 4.40 -7.01
N ARG A 103 -14.92 4.62 -8.30
CA ARG A 103 -14.43 3.69 -9.31
C ARG A 103 -12.96 4.00 -9.56
N ASP A 104 -12.61 5.24 -9.84
CA ASP A 104 -11.24 5.60 -10.22
C ASP A 104 -10.77 6.85 -9.47
N VAL A 105 -9.49 6.87 -9.05
CA VAL A 105 -8.86 8.00 -8.37
C VAL A 105 -7.44 8.21 -8.88
N ASN A 106 -7.12 9.40 -9.41
CA ASN A 106 -5.78 9.68 -9.91
C ASN A 106 -4.80 10.01 -8.78
N THR A 107 -5.21 10.82 -7.80
CA THR A 107 -4.44 11.06 -6.57
C THR A 107 -5.34 11.17 -5.35
N CYS A 108 -5.01 10.41 -4.30
CA CYS A 108 -5.63 10.47 -2.98
C CYS A 108 -4.54 10.75 -1.94
N SER A 109 -4.64 11.85 -1.18
CA SER A 109 -3.67 12.19 -0.15
C SER A 109 -4.30 12.66 1.15
N SER A 110 -3.73 12.22 2.25
CA SER A 110 -4.20 12.42 3.62
C SER A 110 -3.02 12.51 4.59
N ARG A 111 -3.31 12.87 5.84
CA ARG A 111 -2.49 12.44 6.97
C ARG A 111 -2.93 11.03 7.34
N ASP A 112 -4.20 10.85 7.68
CA ASP A 112 -4.67 9.60 8.27
C ASP A 112 -5.92 9.07 7.53
N MET A 113 -5.95 7.77 7.26
CA MET A 113 -6.94 7.17 6.34
C MET A 113 -7.42 5.80 6.82
N SER A 114 -8.67 5.71 7.27
CA SER A 114 -9.21 4.44 7.77
C SER A 114 -9.57 3.45 6.66
N THR A 115 -10.22 3.89 5.57
CA THR A 115 -10.50 3.02 4.42
C THR A 115 -10.46 3.77 3.10
N CYS A 116 -9.67 3.26 2.15
CA CYS A 116 -9.72 3.64 0.74
C CYS A 116 -10.13 2.43 -0.12
N ARG A 117 -11.06 2.63 -1.05
CA ARG A 117 -11.51 1.60 -2.00
C ARG A 117 -11.73 2.17 -3.40
N SER A 118 -11.06 1.61 -4.40
CA SER A 118 -11.32 1.92 -5.81
C SER A 118 -11.23 0.68 -6.71
N ARG A 119 -11.36 0.90 -8.02
CA ARG A 119 -11.00 -0.01 -9.12
C ARG A 119 -9.61 0.38 -9.61
N GLY A 120 -9.44 1.57 -10.18
CA GLY A 120 -8.14 2.19 -10.43
C GLY A 120 -7.71 3.13 -9.30
N MET A 121 -6.42 3.10 -8.96
CA MET A 121 -5.76 4.06 -8.05
C MET A 121 -4.41 4.47 -8.65
N GLY A 122 -4.27 5.73 -9.06
CA GLY A 122 -2.99 6.28 -9.49
C GLY A 122 -2.01 6.35 -8.32
N THR A 123 -2.15 7.37 -7.47
CA THR A 123 -1.33 7.53 -6.25
C THR A 123 -2.18 7.62 -4.99
N CYS A 124 -1.96 6.71 -4.04
CA CYS A 124 -2.39 6.85 -2.65
C CYS A 124 -1.18 7.29 -1.80
N ARG A 125 -1.26 8.45 -1.14
CA ARG A 125 -0.19 8.99 -0.29
C ARG A 125 -0.71 9.51 1.05
N SER A 126 -0.51 8.73 2.09
CA SER A 126 -0.88 9.06 3.46
C SER A 126 0.35 9.25 4.36
N ARG A 127 0.15 9.59 5.63
CA ARG A 127 1.03 9.08 6.67
C ARG A 127 0.57 7.66 6.97
N ASP A 128 -0.64 7.49 7.51
CA ASP A 128 -1.04 6.21 8.07
C ASP A 128 -2.36 5.70 7.48
N VAL A 129 -2.41 4.41 7.10
CA VAL A 129 -3.54 3.80 6.38
C VAL A 129 -3.96 2.48 7.01
N ASN A 130 -5.19 2.41 7.54
CA ASN A 130 -5.70 1.16 8.11
C ASN A 130 -6.08 0.13 7.03
N THR A 131 -6.71 0.54 5.93
CA THR A 131 -6.98 -0.34 4.78
C THR A 131 -7.02 0.42 3.46
N CYS A 132 -6.12 0.03 2.54
CA CYS A 132 -6.17 0.42 1.14
C CYS A 132 -6.58 -0.78 0.27
N THR A 133 -7.59 -0.60 -0.58
CA THR A 133 -8.11 -1.62 -1.49
C THR A 133 -8.26 -1.07 -2.90
N SER A 134 -7.68 -1.75 -3.90
CA SER A 134 -7.89 -1.43 -5.33
C SER A 134 -8.14 -2.72 -6.12
N ARG A 135 -8.47 -2.60 -7.41
CA ARG A 135 -8.01 -3.63 -8.35
C ARG A 135 -6.56 -3.30 -8.72
N ASP A 136 -6.35 -2.11 -9.24
CA ASP A 136 -5.15 -1.75 -9.99
C ASP A 136 -4.55 -0.50 -9.32
N MET A 137 -3.25 -0.53 -8.97
CA MET A 137 -2.65 0.53 -8.13
C MET A 137 -1.24 0.92 -8.58
N THR A 138 -1.07 2.12 -9.14
CA THR A 138 0.25 2.56 -9.63
C THR A 138 1.22 2.88 -8.49
N THR A 139 0.78 3.54 -7.42
CA THR A 139 1.62 3.80 -6.23
C THR A 139 0.82 3.87 -4.93
N CYS A 140 1.25 3.10 -3.93
CA CYS A 140 0.91 3.29 -2.52
C CYS A 140 2.13 3.85 -1.78
N SER A 141 1.93 4.87 -0.94
CA SER A 141 3.00 5.53 -0.18
C SER A 141 2.52 5.91 1.23
N SER A 142 3.24 5.47 2.26
CA SER A 142 2.84 5.56 3.67
C SER A 142 4.03 5.60 4.63
N ARG A 143 3.76 5.90 5.90
CA ARG A 143 4.56 5.55 7.07
C ARG A 143 4.07 4.19 7.58
N GLY A 144 2.94 4.12 8.27
CA GLY A 144 2.26 2.89 8.65
C GLY A 144 1.18 2.45 7.66
N MET A 145 1.06 1.14 7.43
CA MET A 145 0.00 0.55 6.62
C MET A 145 -0.48 -0.80 7.15
N SER A 146 -1.65 -0.82 7.78
CA SER A 146 -2.19 -2.03 8.42
C SER A 146 -2.67 -3.07 7.40
N THR A 147 -3.16 -2.64 6.23
CA THR A 147 -3.51 -3.54 5.13
C THR A 147 -3.48 -2.84 3.78
N CYS A 148 -2.75 -3.42 2.81
CA CYS A 148 -2.84 -3.09 1.40
C CYS A 148 -3.31 -4.32 0.60
N LYS A 149 -4.35 -4.14 -0.23
CA LYS A 149 -4.93 -5.19 -1.07
C LYS A 149 -5.13 -4.70 -2.50
N SER A 150 -4.58 -5.42 -3.47
CA SER A 150 -4.82 -5.19 -4.90
C SER A 150 -5.10 -6.51 -5.64
N ARG A 151 -5.47 -6.41 -6.91
CA ARG A 151 -4.99 -7.37 -7.90
C ARG A 151 -3.53 -7.00 -8.17
N ASP A 152 -3.32 -5.88 -8.84
CA ASP A 152 -2.06 -5.60 -9.52
C ASP A 152 -1.51 -4.26 -9.00
N MET A 153 -0.21 -4.17 -8.68
CA MET A 153 0.35 -2.95 -8.07
C MET A 153 1.79 -2.69 -8.49
N ASN A 154 2.03 -1.50 -9.07
CA ASN A 154 3.35 -1.15 -9.61
C ASN A 154 4.36 -0.75 -8.54
N THR A 155 3.95 -0.08 -7.46
CA THR A 155 4.85 0.27 -6.35
C THR A 155 4.09 0.39 -5.03
N CYS A 156 4.51 -0.39 -4.05
CA CYS A 156 4.19 -0.19 -2.63
C CYS A 156 5.40 0.41 -1.92
N ARG A 157 5.21 1.52 -1.20
CA ARG A 157 6.21 2.12 -0.31
C ARG A 157 5.60 2.36 1.06
N SER A 158 6.27 1.86 2.09
CA SER A 158 5.90 2.08 3.48
C SER A 158 7.16 2.26 4.32
N ARG A 159 6.97 2.57 5.60
CA ARG A 159 7.96 2.21 6.62
C ARG A 159 7.53 0.88 7.22
N ASP A 160 6.29 0.79 7.68
CA ASP A 160 5.84 -0.23 8.61
C ASP A 160 4.54 -0.85 8.08
N MET A 161 4.56 -2.12 7.66
CA MET A 161 3.46 -2.73 6.90
C MET A 161 2.98 -4.07 7.50
N ASN A 162 1.77 -4.11 8.05
CA ASN A 162 1.26 -5.33 8.68
C ASN A 162 0.84 -6.40 7.65
N THR A 163 0.20 -6.03 6.54
CA THR A 163 -0.18 -6.97 5.49
C THR A 163 -0.21 -6.34 4.11
N CYS A 164 0.61 -6.85 3.20
CA CYS A 164 0.45 -6.69 1.76
C CYS A 164 -0.17 -7.97 1.16
N ARG A 165 -1.26 -7.84 0.40
CA ARG A 165 -1.87 -8.97 -0.30
C ARG A 165 -2.33 -8.59 -1.71
N SER A 166 -1.59 -9.06 -2.70
CA SER A 166 -1.85 -8.79 -4.12
C SER A 166 -2.02 -10.09 -4.91
N ARG A 167 -2.29 -9.96 -6.21
CA ARG A 167 -1.77 -10.91 -7.19
C ARG A 167 -0.33 -10.51 -7.49
N ASP A 168 -0.13 -9.37 -8.13
CA ASP A 168 1.10 -9.14 -8.90
C ASP A 168 1.88 -7.89 -8.41
N VAL A 169 2.93 -8.21 -7.64
CA VAL A 169 3.95 -7.46 -6.87
C VAL A 169 5.06 -6.70 -7.60
N ASN A 170 4.81 -5.77 -8.52
CA ASN A 170 5.88 -5.20 -9.36
C ASN A 170 7.06 -4.58 -8.56
N THR A 171 6.78 -3.85 -7.47
CA THR A 171 7.77 -3.51 -6.42
C THR A 171 7.09 -3.25 -5.07
N CYS A 172 7.62 -3.85 -4.00
CA CYS A 172 7.32 -3.54 -2.61
C CYS A 172 8.61 -3.11 -1.89
N ARG A 173 8.63 -1.91 -1.33
CA ARG A 173 9.76 -1.41 -0.51
C ARG A 173 9.26 -0.91 0.84
N SER A 174 9.68 -1.56 1.92
CA SER A 174 9.37 -1.16 3.28
C SER A 174 10.64 -0.87 4.07
N ARG A 175 10.50 -0.51 5.35
CA ARG A 175 11.45 -0.97 6.35
C ARG A 175 10.99 -2.35 6.77
N ASP A 176 9.78 -2.46 7.30
CA ASP A 176 9.34 -3.67 7.99
C ASP A 176 8.01 -4.18 7.41
N VAL A 177 7.89 -5.50 7.25
CA VAL A 177 6.71 -6.16 6.66
C VAL A 177 6.35 -7.43 7.42
N ASN A 178 5.27 -7.39 8.22
CA ASN A 178 4.86 -8.57 9.00
C ASN A 178 4.31 -9.69 8.12
N THR A 179 3.58 -9.37 7.04
CA THR A 179 3.17 -10.36 6.03
C THR A 179 3.09 -9.76 4.63
N CYS A 180 3.78 -10.39 3.68
CA CYS A 180 3.60 -10.19 2.24
C CYS A 180 3.07 -11.48 1.61
N ARG A 181 1.92 -11.43 0.94
CA ARG A 181 1.31 -12.60 0.28
C ARG A 181 0.78 -12.25 -1.12
N SER A 182 1.54 -12.62 -2.14
CA SER A 182 1.20 -12.39 -3.54
C SER A 182 1.01 -13.71 -4.29
N ARG A 183 0.68 -13.62 -5.59
CA ARG A 183 1.15 -14.63 -6.54
C ARG A 183 2.60 -14.29 -6.86
N ASP A 184 2.83 -13.26 -7.65
CA ASP A 184 4.14 -13.04 -8.26
C ASP A 184 4.72 -11.68 -7.82
N VAL A 185 6.05 -11.57 -7.66
CA VAL A 185 6.71 -10.37 -7.11
C VAL A 185 8.05 -10.09 -7.79
N ASN A 186 8.26 -8.82 -8.16
CA ASN A 186 9.49 -8.28 -8.76
C ASN A 186 10.74 -8.64 -7.92
N THR A 187 11.06 -8.00 -6.79
CA THR A 187 10.64 -6.65 -6.41
C THR A 187 10.36 -6.43 -4.92
N CYS A 188 10.68 -7.35 -4.00
CA CYS A 188 10.52 -7.08 -2.57
C CYS A 188 11.87 -6.68 -1.93
N ARG A 189 11.90 -5.51 -1.28
CA ARG A 189 13.08 -5.01 -0.54
C ARG A 189 12.70 -4.35 0.78
N SER A 190 13.11 -4.96 1.87
CA SER A 190 12.85 -4.48 3.23
C SER A 190 14.16 -4.36 4.04
N ARG A 191 14.05 -3.89 5.29
CA ARG A 191 14.93 -4.32 6.37
C ARG A 191 14.44 -5.67 6.84
N ASP A 192 13.26 -5.77 7.44
CA ASP A 192 12.84 -7.04 8.07
C ASP A 192 11.46 -7.51 7.56
N ILE A 193 11.29 -8.84 7.48
CA ILE A 193 10.09 -9.47 6.90
C ILE A 193 9.69 -10.69 7.73
N GLY A 194 8.56 -10.63 8.43
CA GLY A 194 8.07 -11.75 9.24
C GLY A 194 7.67 -12.96 8.38
N THR A 195 6.86 -12.75 7.33
CA THR A 195 6.53 -13.80 6.37
C THR A 195 6.37 -13.25 4.95
N CYS A 196 7.12 -13.81 4.01
CA CYS A 196 6.98 -13.60 2.58
C CYS A 196 6.45 -14.87 1.91
N ARG A 197 5.34 -14.78 1.15
CA ARG A 197 4.76 -15.92 0.42
C ARG A 197 4.34 -15.57 -1.01
N SER A 198 4.85 -16.34 -1.96
CA SER A 198 4.67 -16.15 -3.42
C SER A 198 4.45 -17.48 -4.15
N ARG A 199 4.21 -17.39 -5.46
CA ARG A 199 4.47 -18.40 -6.48
C ARG A 199 5.82 -18.07 -7.12
N GLY A 200 5.93 -17.00 -7.90
CA GLY A 200 7.18 -16.47 -8.46
C GLY A 200 7.80 -15.33 -7.63
N MET A 201 9.06 -15.49 -7.24
CA MET A 201 9.98 -14.65 -6.47
C MET A 201 11.19 -14.11 -7.26
N SER A 202 11.09 -13.07 -8.10
CA SER A 202 12.27 -12.67 -8.90
C SER A 202 13.40 -12.02 -8.07
N THR A 203 13.10 -11.32 -6.97
CA THR A 203 14.10 -10.81 -6.01
C THR A 203 13.47 -10.52 -4.65
N CYS A 204 13.75 -11.40 -3.68
CA CYS A 204 13.79 -11.21 -2.24
C CYS A 204 15.07 -10.49 -1.74
N ARG A 205 15.00 -9.28 -1.15
CA ARG A 205 16.13 -8.71 -0.39
C ARG A 205 15.74 -8.14 0.99
N SER A 206 16.45 -8.56 2.04
CA SER A 206 16.23 -8.07 3.42
C SER A 206 17.53 -7.96 4.25
N ARG A 207 17.40 -7.60 5.53
CA ARG A 207 18.35 -7.80 6.63
C ARG A 207 17.97 -9.11 7.33
N GLY A 208 16.90 -9.15 8.14
CA GLY A 208 16.29 -10.37 8.66
C GLY A 208 15.11 -10.86 7.81
N MET A 209 14.71 -12.12 7.98
CA MET A 209 13.47 -12.66 7.41
C MET A 209 13.03 -13.98 8.05
N SER A 210 11.90 -13.97 8.76
CA SER A 210 11.55 -15.13 9.60
C SER A 210 10.99 -16.31 8.80
N THR A 211 10.39 -16.04 7.65
CA THR A 211 9.94 -17.08 6.72
C THR A 211 9.84 -16.55 5.29
N CYS A 212 10.56 -17.20 4.36
CA CYS A 212 10.36 -17.08 2.92
C CYS A 212 9.74 -18.37 2.37
N ARG A 213 8.64 -18.28 1.61
CA ARG A 213 8.01 -19.42 0.91
C ARG A 213 7.57 -19.04 -0.50
N SER A 214 8.41 -19.34 -1.50
CA SER A 214 8.03 -19.27 -2.91
C SER A 214 7.68 -20.67 -3.44
N ARG A 215 7.30 -20.75 -4.72
CA ARG A 215 7.57 -21.97 -5.50
C ARG A 215 8.85 -21.78 -6.28
N ASP A 216 8.96 -20.63 -6.94
CA ASP A 216 9.96 -20.33 -7.93
C ASP A 216 10.66 -19.04 -7.46
N MET A 217 11.99 -19.00 -7.42
CA MET A 217 12.77 -17.90 -6.84
C MET A 217 14.04 -17.64 -7.67
N ASN A 218 14.27 -16.39 -8.08
CA ASN A 218 15.54 -16.00 -8.70
C ASN A 218 16.51 -15.49 -7.62
N THR A 219 16.41 -14.20 -7.29
CA THR A 219 17.12 -13.50 -6.21
C THR A 219 16.66 -13.84 -4.78
N CYS A 220 17.38 -14.56 -3.92
CA CYS A 220 17.15 -14.49 -2.46
C CYS A 220 18.41 -14.05 -1.70
N SER A 221 18.36 -12.89 -1.03
CA SER A 221 19.50 -12.35 -0.28
C SER A 221 19.06 -11.68 1.03
N SER A 222 19.62 -12.13 2.14
CA SER A 222 19.40 -11.57 3.47
C SER A 222 20.72 -11.53 4.23
N ARG A 223 20.74 -10.94 5.43
CA ARG A 223 21.79 -11.21 6.42
C ARG A 223 21.42 -12.44 7.22
N GLY A 224 20.18 -12.49 7.72
CA GLY A 224 19.62 -13.65 8.38
C GLY A 224 18.25 -14.05 7.82
N MET A 225 17.96 -15.34 7.85
CA MET A 225 16.68 -15.92 7.47
C MET A 225 16.41 -17.23 8.21
N SER A 226 15.43 -17.25 9.12
CA SER A 226 15.21 -18.44 9.95
C SER A 226 14.47 -19.58 9.25
N THR A 227 13.79 -19.34 8.12
CA THR A 227 13.35 -20.41 7.19
C THR A 227 13.22 -19.91 5.74
N CYS A 228 13.96 -20.53 4.82
CA CYS A 228 13.73 -20.43 3.38
C CYS A 228 13.13 -21.74 2.84
N ARG A 229 12.05 -21.66 2.05
CA ARG A 229 11.54 -22.78 1.24
C ARG A 229 11.17 -22.34 -0.17
N SER A 230 11.72 -23.04 -1.16
CA SER A 230 11.31 -22.97 -2.56
C SER A 230 11.02 -24.39 -3.08
N ARG A 231 10.60 -24.49 -4.34
CA ARG A 231 10.93 -25.65 -5.17
C ARG A 231 12.18 -25.32 -5.96
N ASP A 232 12.18 -24.17 -6.63
CA ASP A 232 13.20 -23.76 -7.58
C ASP A 232 13.86 -22.47 -7.05
N MET A 233 15.20 -22.39 -7.01
CA MET A 233 15.91 -21.23 -6.45
C MET A 233 17.25 -20.95 -7.15
N ASN A 234 17.36 -19.89 -7.94
CA ASN A 234 18.63 -19.59 -8.62
C ASN A 234 19.77 -19.15 -7.67
N THR A 235 19.52 -18.37 -6.62
CA THR A 235 20.62 -17.92 -5.72
C THR A 235 20.20 -17.66 -4.26
N CYS A 236 20.72 -18.49 -3.34
CA CYS A 236 20.86 -18.34 -1.88
C CYS A 236 22.03 -17.43 -1.40
N ARG A 237 21.82 -16.40 -0.56
CA ARG A 237 22.91 -15.66 0.15
C ARG A 237 22.50 -15.18 1.56
N SER A 238 23.10 -15.74 2.65
CA SER A 238 22.86 -15.38 4.08
C SER A 238 24.04 -15.76 5.04
N ARG A 239 23.82 -16.04 6.36
CA ARG A 239 24.89 -16.17 7.41
C ARG A 239 24.92 -17.45 8.30
N ASP A 240 23.83 -18.15 8.60
CA ASP A 240 23.82 -19.27 9.56
C ASP A 240 22.60 -20.20 9.45
N VAL A 241 22.77 -21.52 9.20
CA VAL A 241 21.61 -22.38 8.85
C VAL A 241 20.71 -22.67 10.05
N ASN A 242 19.61 -21.92 10.10
CA ASN A 242 18.38 -22.42 10.71
C ASN A 242 17.72 -23.42 9.73
N THR A 243 17.22 -22.98 8.57
CA THR A 243 16.68 -23.90 7.54
C THR A 243 16.63 -23.26 6.15
N CYS A 244 17.24 -23.90 5.17
CA CYS A 244 16.99 -23.65 3.74
C CYS A 244 16.60 -24.98 3.06
N LYS A 245 15.52 -24.98 2.26
CA LYS A 245 15.10 -26.13 1.45
C LYS A 245 14.66 -25.68 0.05
N SER A 246 15.22 -26.32 -0.97
CA SER A 246 14.83 -26.21 -2.38
C SER A 246 14.98 -27.61 -2.99
N ARG A 247 14.21 -27.92 -4.04
CA ARG A 247 14.46 -29.10 -4.88
C ARG A 247 15.57 -28.81 -5.87
N ASP A 248 15.50 -27.64 -6.47
CA ASP A 248 16.41 -27.18 -7.50
C ASP A 248 17.08 -25.90 -7.00
N MET A 249 18.42 -25.88 -6.96
CA MET A 249 19.19 -24.70 -6.55
C MET A 249 20.54 -24.63 -7.27
N ASN A 250 20.78 -23.52 -7.98
CA ASN A 250 21.99 -23.33 -8.78
C ASN A 250 23.16 -22.71 -8.00
N THR A 251 22.88 -21.98 -6.90
CA THR A 251 23.91 -21.23 -6.18
C THR A 251 23.48 -20.97 -4.73
N CYS A 252 24.37 -21.21 -3.77
CA CYS A 252 24.16 -20.87 -2.38
C CYS A 252 25.47 -20.36 -1.76
N ARG A 253 25.44 -19.33 -0.90
CA ARG A 253 26.60 -18.87 -0.13
C ARG A 253 26.22 -18.46 1.27
N SER A 254 26.95 -18.98 2.26
CA SER A 254 26.86 -18.50 3.63
C SER A 254 27.94 -19.11 4.53
N PRO A 255 28.59 -18.31 5.39
CA PRO A 255 28.44 -18.51 6.84
C PRO A 255 28.85 -19.86 7.44
N THR A 256 27.93 -20.45 8.20
CA THR A 256 28.20 -21.55 9.14
C THR A 256 27.01 -22.50 9.42
N ILE A 257 27.39 -23.73 9.82
CA ILE A 257 26.64 -24.83 10.47
C ILE A 257 26.05 -25.99 9.61
N ARG A 258 26.45 -26.02 8.33
CA ARG A 258 26.84 -27.20 7.50
C ARG A 258 25.81 -27.78 6.52
N GLU A 259 26.30 -28.20 5.35
CA GLU A 259 25.63 -29.16 4.47
C GLU A 259 25.22 -30.43 5.22
N ARG A 260 23.93 -30.79 5.13
CA ARG A 260 23.45 -32.17 5.30
C ARG A 260 22.78 -32.63 4.00
N ARG A 261 23.58 -33.25 3.13
CA ARG A 261 23.12 -34.04 1.98
C ARG A 261 22.40 -35.32 2.43
N GLY A 262 21.81 -36.03 1.46
CA GLY A 262 21.27 -37.39 1.62
C GLY A 262 19.73 -37.43 1.61
N GLY A 263 19.08 -37.94 0.56
CA GLY A 263 19.63 -38.37 -0.74
C GLY A 263 20.18 -37.26 -1.66
N GLY A 264 19.78 -35.98 -1.65
CA GLY A 264 18.80 -35.22 -0.84
C GLY A 264 17.32 -35.58 -1.05
N GLU A 265 16.37 -34.64 -1.09
CA GLU A 265 16.49 -33.17 -1.14
C GLU A 265 16.52 -32.69 -2.61
N VAL A 266 17.69 -32.78 -3.25
CA VAL A 266 17.85 -32.55 -4.71
C VAL A 266 17.56 -33.86 -5.49
N GLY A 267 18.42 -34.89 -5.57
CA GLY A 267 19.85 -35.03 -5.27
C GLY A 267 20.73 -34.73 -6.51
N GLY A 268 22.02 -34.40 -6.33
CA GLY A 268 22.89 -34.10 -7.47
C GLY A 268 24.37 -33.84 -7.11
N GLY A 269 25.25 -33.55 -8.08
CA GLY A 269 24.99 -33.45 -9.52
C GLY A 269 25.80 -34.47 -10.34
N GLY A 270 25.97 -34.20 -11.64
CA GLY A 270 26.89 -34.92 -12.52
C GLY A 270 28.29 -34.30 -12.56
N ILE A 271 28.95 -34.42 -13.71
CA ILE A 271 30.28 -33.84 -14.02
C ILE A 271 30.28 -33.32 -15.47
N GLU A 272 31.20 -32.41 -15.79
CA GLU A 272 31.29 -31.67 -17.08
C GLU A 272 30.08 -30.75 -17.38
N GLY A 273 30.13 -29.84 -18.38
CA GLY A 273 31.14 -29.67 -19.42
C GLY A 273 31.79 -28.30 -19.54
N ARG A 274 33.07 -28.30 -19.91
CA ARG A 274 33.91 -27.12 -20.17
C ARG A 274 33.44 -26.28 -21.39
N GLY A 275 33.50 -24.95 -21.25
CA GLY A 275 33.81 -24.00 -22.33
C GLY A 275 35.19 -23.36 -22.11
N GLY A 276 35.32 -22.58 -21.04
CA GLY A 276 36.60 -22.18 -20.44
C GLY A 276 36.43 -21.07 -19.40
N GLY A 277 37.00 -21.12 -18.19
CA GLY A 277 37.90 -22.12 -17.59
C GLY A 277 37.30 -22.83 -16.37
N GLU A 278 36.05 -23.28 -16.49
CA GLU A 278 35.25 -23.91 -15.44
C GLU A 278 34.77 -22.93 -14.34
N VAL A 279 34.30 -23.50 -13.22
CA VAL A 279 33.58 -22.79 -12.13
C VAL A 279 34.08 -23.16 -10.72
N GLY A 280 35.37 -23.51 -10.60
CA GLY A 280 35.94 -24.04 -9.36
C GLY A 280 35.85 -23.08 -8.16
N GLY A 281 35.26 -23.54 -7.05
CA GLY A 281 35.14 -22.77 -5.79
C GLY A 281 33.74 -22.89 -5.16
N GLU A 282 33.02 -21.77 -5.10
CA GLU A 282 31.62 -21.72 -4.67
C GLU A 282 31.49 -21.55 -3.14
N VAL A 283 31.49 -22.68 -2.42
CA VAL A 283 31.29 -22.83 -0.95
C VAL A 283 29.94 -22.30 -0.44
N GLY A 284 28.98 -23.20 -0.20
CA GLY A 284 27.55 -22.86 -0.07
C GLY A 284 26.72 -23.60 0.98
N GLY A 285 25.65 -22.94 1.43
CA GLY A 285 24.67 -23.40 2.42
C GLY A 285 23.92 -22.21 3.04
N GLU A 286 23.35 -22.38 4.24
CA GLU A 286 23.19 -21.25 5.18
C GLU A 286 21.76 -20.92 5.68
N GLY A 287 21.59 -19.73 6.31
CA GLY A 287 20.31 -19.19 6.84
C GLY A 287 20.49 -17.91 7.70
N GLY A 288 19.68 -17.68 8.74
CA GLY A 288 20.09 -16.85 9.90
C GLY A 288 18.98 -16.19 10.75
N GLY A 289 19.31 -15.10 11.45
CA GLY A 289 18.43 -14.35 12.37
C GLY A 289 17.77 -13.03 11.88
N GLU A 290 17.37 -12.15 12.81
CA GLU A 290 16.37 -11.06 12.62
C GLU A 290 16.68 -9.79 13.48
N GLY A 291 16.09 -8.61 13.18
CA GLY A 291 15.65 -7.64 14.23
C GLY A 291 16.14 -6.16 14.26
N GLU A 292 15.25 -5.26 14.72
CA GLU A 292 15.45 -3.87 15.23
C GLU A 292 14.48 -3.65 16.47
N GLY A 293 14.66 -2.62 17.36
CA GLY A 293 14.19 -2.62 18.79
C GLY A 293 13.03 -1.70 19.30
N GLY A 294 12.85 -1.54 20.64
CA GLY A 294 11.68 -0.88 21.32
C GLY A 294 11.87 -0.28 22.76
N GLU A 295 10.78 0.06 23.51
CA GLU A 295 10.70 1.09 24.62
C GLU A 295 9.73 0.76 25.83
N GLY A 296 9.69 1.56 26.94
CA GLY A 296 8.73 1.42 28.09
C GLY A 296 8.83 2.45 29.30
N ARG A 297 7.96 2.38 30.35
CA ARG A 297 7.99 3.19 31.63
C ARG A 297 6.61 3.36 32.41
N GLY A 298 6.48 4.32 33.37
CA GLY A 298 5.36 4.56 34.37
C GLY A 298 5.61 4.06 35.83
N GLY A 299 5.06 4.58 36.97
CA GLY A 299 4.11 5.68 37.32
C GLY A 299 3.92 5.89 38.88
N GLY A 300 2.97 6.72 39.38
CA GLY A 300 2.85 7.21 40.79
C GLY A 300 3.01 8.74 40.88
N ARG A 301 3.62 9.32 41.93
CA ARG A 301 4.33 10.62 41.79
C ARG A 301 5.80 10.31 41.50
N GLY A 302 6.20 10.42 40.23
CA GLY A 302 7.60 10.32 39.78
C GLY A 302 8.10 8.88 39.57
N GLY A 303 8.52 8.57 38.33
CA GLY A 303 9.10 7.29 37.94
C GLY A 303 8.70 6.88 36.52
#